data_AF-B3RWX5-F1
#
_entry.id   AF-B3RWX5-F1
#
_cell.length_a   1.000
_cell.length_b   1.000
_cell.length_c   1.000
_cell.angle_alpha   90.00
_cell.angle_beta   90.00
_cell.angle_gamma   90.00
#
_symmetry.space_group_name_H-M   'P 1'
#
loop_
_entity.id
_entity.type
_entity.pdbx_description
1 polymer ?
#
loop_
_entity_poly.entity_id
_entity_poly.type
_entity_poly.pdbx_seq_one_letter_code
_entity_poly.pdbx_strand_id
1 'polypeptide(L)'
;MAGSTWVQRLESLDCPYVEDVDESWVTELIFKPGEARIRLLQWLFARLEPSIEEILDNQTIQASGRGDSRLQTLLFIASSLGLCATHDIELIKGTCPASKQKIFMNTLIDVVCAIDQSQKMGSGHLEKKFTSNCLLMDKICHQENLQQVFLTNINLFPYDLTNITRGSESASVTEKDYKDLLDSASSIADQLVERQNQLADLKSSYSPCEYDMNKIRPILRRLKLTLSTLAQIMAGFSHCYETEIKTWCQKPSPRLSALGLVVKRVDSLLAHFSQTLQGIATIKGSYEKLGNDFMTQTDEALSEEQIATVKTLDGVRRSVDILEKSVSRLLSN
;
A
#
# COMPACT_ATOMS: atom_id res chain seq x y z
N MET A 1 40.11 -17.14 14.95
CA MET A 1 40.10 -15.79 15.57
C MET A 1 38.93 -15.76 16.53
N ALA A 2 39.18 -15.48 17.80
CA ALA A 2 38.19 -15.51 18.87
C ALA A 2 36.97 -14.63 18.52
N GLY A 3 35.76 -15.13 18.76
CA GLY A 3 34.52 -14.49 18.35
C GLY A 3 34.36 -13.14 19.05
N SER A 4 34.63 -12.06 18.32
CA SER A 4 34.30 -10.70 18.75
C SER A 4 32.80 -10.60 18.98
N THR A 5 32.42 -10.06 20.14
CA THR A 5 31.03 -9.77 20.50
C THR A 5 30.46 -8.77 19.51
N TRP A 6 29.15 -8.82 19.25
CA TRP A 6 28.48 -7.88 18.33
C TRP A 6 28.79 -6.41 18.63
N VAL A 7 28.91 -6.08 19.92
CA VAL A 7 29.29 -4.76 20.44
C VAL A 7 30.61 -4.29 19.83
N GLN A 8 31.68 -5.06 19.97
CA GLN A 8 33.00 -4.72 19.45
C GLN A 8 33.02 -4.50 17.94
N ARG A 9 32.24 -5.29 17.18
CA ARG A 9 32.15 -5.14 15.73
C ARG A 9 31.43 -3.85 15.36
N LEU A 10 30.32 -3.55 16.01
CA LEU A 10 29.55 -2.33 15.75
C LEU A 10 30.29 -1.07 16.23
N GLU A 11 31.01 -1.14 17.35
CA GLU A 11 31.91 -0.07 17.82
C GLU A 11 33.03 0.17 16.81
N SER A 12 33.64 -0.89 16.26
CA SER A 12 34.70 -0.73 15.24
C SER A 12 34.23 -0.06 13.94
N LEU A 13 32.91 -0.08 13.71
CA LEU A 13 32.25 0.56 12.58
C LEU A 13 31.75 1.97 12.92
N ASP A 14 32.00 2.48 14.13
CA ASP A 14 31.48 3.76 14.63
C ASP A 14 29.94 3.83 14.54
N CYS A 15 29.27 2.77 15.00
CA CYS A 15 27.81 2.68 15.00
C CYS A 15 27.18 3.58 16.09
N PRO A 16 26.29 4.53 15.72
CA PRO A 16 25.73 5.50 16.66
C PRO A 16 24.73 4.89 17.66
N TYR A 17 24.32 3.64 17.46
CA TYR A 17 23.31 2.96 18.29
C TYR A 17 23.91 2.13 19.43
N VAL A 18 25.24 2.15 19.58
CA VAL A 18 25.99 1.27 20.51
C VAL A 18 26.84 2.07 21.50
N GLU A 19 26.92 3.41 21.38
CA GLU A 19 27.63 4.26 22.34
C GLU A 19 26.99 4.18 23.74
N ASP A 20 27.80 3.78 24.74
CA ASP A 20 27.44 3.69 26.16
C ASP A 20 26.22 2.79 26.48
N VAL A 21 25.99 1.72 25.70
CA VAL A 21 24.85 0.82 25.91
C VAL A 21 25.26 -0.60 26.32
N ASP A 22 24.48 -1.20 27.22
CA ASP A 22 24.68 -2.56 27.71
C ASP A 22 24.62 -3.61 26.58
N GLU A 23 25.37 -4.72 26.72
CA GLU A 23 25.34 -5.84 25.74
C GLU A 23 23.92 -6.39 25.52
N SER A 24 23.09 -6.35 26.56
CA SER A 24 21.68 -6.74 26.49
C SER A 24 20.90 -5.91 25.46
N TRP A 25 21.10 -4.60 25.42
CA TRP A 25 20.47 -3.73 24.42
C TRP A 25 20.88 -4.09 23.00
N VAL A 26 22.16 -4.40 22.76
CA VAL A 26 22.63 -4.81 21.43
C VAL A 26 21.98 -6.12 21.00
N THR A 27 21.80 -7.07 21.93
CA THR A 27 21.03 -8.28 21.62
C THR A 27 19.56 -7.98 21.31
N GLU A 28 18.94 -7.03 22.01
CA GLU A 28 17.57 -6.60 21.71
C GLU A 28 17.45 -5.93 20.35
N LEU A 29 18.40 -5.05 20.01
CA LEU A 29 18.48 -4.37 18.72
C LEU A 29 18.60 -5.35 17.55
N ILE A 30 19.31 -6.46 17.76
CA ILE A 30 19.59 -7.49 16.75
C ILE A 30 18.50 -8.56 16.68
N PHE A 31 17.77 -8.87 17.76
CA PHE A 31 16.84 -10.01 17.77
C PHE A 31 15.37 -9.62 17.99
N LYS A 32 15.06 -8.41 18.47
CA LYS A 32 13.68 -7.97 18.64
C LYS A 32 13.17 -7.23 17.41
N PRO A 33 11.91 -7.47 17.00
CA PRO A 33 11.29 -6.68 15.95
C PRO A 33 11.00 -5.26 16.46
N GLY A 34 11.26 -4.26 15.62
CA GLY A 34 10.97 -2.87 15.95
C GLY A 34 11.69 -1.86 15.07
N GLU A 35 11.39 -0.58 15.29
CA GLU A 35 11.96 0.54 14.55
C GLU A 35 13.50 0.61 14.68
N ALA A 36 14.02 0.33 15.88
CA ALA A 36 15.45 0.38 16.16
C ALA A 36 16.24 -0.61 15.27
N ARG A 37 15.71 -1.83 15.09
CA ARG A 37 16.28 -2.83 14.17
C ARG A 37 16.27 -2.33 12.73
N ILE A 38 15.15 -1.77 12.27
CA ILE A 38 15.01 -1.26 10.90
C ILE A 38 16.04 -0.16 10.64
N ARG A 39 16.22 0.76 11.59
CA ARG A 39 17.23 1.83 11.49
C ARG A 39 18.65 1.31 11.49
N LEU A 40 18.96 0.29 12.29
CA LEU A 40 20.26 -0.37 12.26
C LEU A 40 20.52 -0.98 10.87
N LEU A 41 19.55 -1.68 10.29
CA LEU A 41 19.69 -2.25 8.95
C LEU A 41 19.88 -1.17 7.88
N GLN A 42 19.11 -0.08 7.93
CA GLN A 42 19.29 1.06 7.03
C GLN A 42 20.71 1.62 7.12
N TRP A 43 21.22 1.82 8.33
CA TRP A 43 22.57 2.34 8.54
C TRP A 43 23.64 1.36 8.02
N LEU A 44 23.50 0.06 8.27
CA LEU A 44 24.42 -0.95 7.75
C LEU A 44 24.43 -0.99 6.22
N PHE A 45 23.26 -0.89 5.58
CA PHE A 45 23.17 -0.89 4.12
C PHE A 45 23.70 0.41 3.51
N ALA A 46 23.47 1.57 4.14
CA ALA A 46 24.06 2.85 3.71
C ALA A 46 25.60 2.83 3.74
N ARG A 47 26.19 2.10 4.71
CA ARG A 47 27.65 1.88 4.79
C ARG A 47 28.22 1.03 3.66
N LEU A 48 27.42 0.19 2.99
CA LEU A 48 27.90 -0.63 1.88
C LEU A 48 28.09 0.22 0.62
N GLU A 49 27.13 1.10 0.31
CA GLU A 49 27.16 1.92 -0.89
C GLU A 49 26.36 3.23 -0.68
N PRO A 50 26.93 4.41 -1.02
CA PRO A 50 26.24 5.69 -0.87
C PRO A 50 24.92 5.80 -1.66
N SER A 51 24.81 5.12 -2.80
CA SER A 51 23.58 5.12 -3.61
C SER A 51 22.40 4.46 -2.89
N ILE A 52 22.67 3.53 -1.97
CA ILE A 52 21.64 2.86 -1.16
C ILE A 52 21.05 3.84 -0.14
N GLU A 53 21.87 4.73 0.41
CA GLU A 53 21.42 5.80 1.31
C GLU A 53 20.42 6.73 0.60
N GLU A 54 20.73 7.17 -0.63
CA GLU A 54 19.81 7.98 -1.44
C GLU A 54 18.48 7.27 -1.74
N ILE A 55 18.51 5.97 -2.03
CA ILE A 55 17.30 5.16 -2.27
C ILE A 55 16.46 5.07 -1.00
N LEU A 56 17.09 4.89 0.16
CA LEU A 56 16.43 4.79 1.45
C LEU A 56 15.86 6.14 1.90
N ASP A 57 16.54 7.25 1.66
CA ASP A 57 16.09 8.60 2.02
C ASP A 57 14.92 9.08 1.17
N ASN A 58 14.99 8.88 -0.15
CA ASN A 58 13.90 9.22 -1.08
C ASN A 58 12.58 8.52 -0.68
N GLN A 59 12.68 7.30 -0.15
CA GLN A 59 11.52 6.56 0.32
C GLN A 59 11.12 6.91 1.75
N THR A 60 12.06 7.28 2.62
CA THR A 60 11.75 7.73 3.99
C THR A 60 10.88 9.00 3.96
N ILE A 61 11.10 9.89 2.98
CA ILE A 61 10.29 11.10 2.73
C ILE A 61 8.87 10.74 2.23
N GLN A 62 8.72 9.67 1.44
CA GLN A 62 7.39 9.23 0.95
C GLN A 62 6.64 8.29 1.91
N ALA A 63 7.34 7.69 2.88
CA ALA A 63 6.83 6.60 3.72
C ALA A 63 6.23 7.02 5.06
N SER A 64 6.14 8.31 5.40
CA SER A 64 5.52 8.78 6.67
C SER A 64 4.05 8.33 6.87
N GLY A 65 3.43 7.63 5.91
CA GLY A 65 2.14 6.95 6.07
C GLY A 65 2.08 5.45 5.68
N ARG A 66 3.17 4.79 5.24
CA ARG A 66 3.15 3.38 4.78
C ARG A 66 4.42 2.61 5.16
N GLY A 67 4.44 2.07 6.38
CA GLY A 67 5.59 1.31 6.93
C GLY A 67 6.02 0.06 6.15
N ASP A 68 5.16 -0.47 5.28
CA ASP A 68 5.47 -1.66 4.46
C ASP A 68 6.44 -1.37 3.30
N SER A 69 6.47 -0.13 2.79
CA SER A 69 7.33 0.26 1.66
C SER A 69 8.82 0.16 2.00
N ARG A 70 9.20 0.66 3.17
CA ARG A 70 10.60 0.64 3.67
C ARG A 70 11.12 -0.78 3.90
N LEU A 71 10.27 -1.66 4.42
CA LEU A 71 10.63 -3.06 4.66
C LEU A 71 10.82 -3.83 3.35
N GLN A 72 9.99 -3.56 2.35
CA GLN A 72 10.14 -4.16 1.02
C GLN A 72 11.42 -3.72 0.33
N THR A 73 11.84 -2.46 0.50
CA THR A 73 13.09 -1.97 -0.06
C THR A 73 14.31 -2.56 0.64
N LEU A 74 14.29 -2.66 1.96
CA LEU A 74 15.34 -3.35 2.71
C LEU A 74 15.43 -4.83 2.31
N LEU A 75 14.29 -5.49 2.11
CA LEU A 75 14.24 -6.86 1.62
C LEU A 75 14.81 -6.98 0.21
N PHE A 76 14.46 -6.04 -0.68
CA PHE A 76 14.99 -5.98 -2.03
C PHE A 76 16.52 -5.88 -2.01
N ILE A 77 17.08 -4.89 -1.30
CA ILE A 77 18.53 -4.70 -1.15
C ILE A 77 19.20 -5.95 -0.57
N ALA A 78 18.66 -6.49 0.53
CA ALA A 78 19.21 -7.68 1.17
C ALA A 78 19.21 -8.90 0.23
N SER A 79 18.14 -9.08 -0.56
CA SER A 79 18.05 -10.16 -1.54
C SER A 79 18.98 -9.96 -2.74
N SER A 80 19.15 -8.71 -3.21
CA SER A 80 20.10 -8.37 -4.28
C SER A 80 21.55 -8.61 -3.87
N LEU A 81 21.87 -8.43 -2.59
CA LEU A 81 23.19 -8.73 -2.01
C LEU A 81 23.37 -10.22 -1.67
N GLY A 82 22.37 -11.07 -1.91
CA GLY A 82 22.42 -12.50 -1.63
C GLY A 82 22.39 -12.85 -0.13
N LEU A 83 21.97 -11.94 0.74
CA LEU A 83 21.91 -12.15 2.18
C LEU A 83 20.65 -12.94 2.62
N CYS A 84 19.57 -12.86 1.85
CA CYS A 84 18.31 -13.56 2.12
C CYS A 84 17.49 -13.81 0.85
N ALA A 85 16.42 -14.61 0.96
CA ALA A 85 15.48 -14.81 -0.15
C ALA A 85 14.57 -13.60 -0.36
N THR A 86 13.98 -13.47 -1.56
CA THR A 86 13.08 -12.36 -1.95
C THR A 86 11.76 -12.28 -1.16
N HIS A 87 11.42 -13.33 -0.41
CA HIS A 87 10.20 -13.41 0.40
C HIS A 87 10.48 -13.42 1.92
N ASP A 88 11.75 -13.29 2.33
CA ASP A 88 12.18 -13.35 3.74
C ASP A 88 11.95 -12.01 4.49
N ILE A 89 10.75 -11.41 4.37
CA ILE A 89 10.43 -10.15 5.06
C ILE A 89 10.50 -10.28 6.59
N GLU A 90 10.21 -11.47 7.11
CA GLU A 90 10.30 -11.80 8.53
C GLU A 90 11.72 -11.70 9.08
N LEU A 91 12.72 -11.92 8.22
CA LEU A 91 14.13 -11.79 8.58
C LEU A 91 14.53 -10.33 8.77
N ILE A 92 14.01 -9.44 7.90
CA ILE A 92 14.17 -7.99 8.04
C ILE A 92 13.41 -7.47 9.26
N LYS A 93 12.16 -7.91 9.44
CA LYS A 93 11.32 -7.53 10.60
C LYS A 93 11.89 -8.02 11.93
N GLY A 94 12.64 -9.13 11.96
CA GLY A 94 13.15 -9.73 13.19
C GLY A 94 12.17 -10.69 13.86
N THR A 95 11.22 -11.25 13.11
CA THR A 95 10.25 -12.25 13.60
C THR A 95 10.67 -13.69 13.28
N CYS A 96 11.74 -13.88 12.52
CA CYS A 96 12.29 -15.18 12.14
C CYS A 96 12.99 -15.89 13.32
N PRO A 97 13.29 -17.21 13.27
CA PRO A 97 14.04 -17.87 14.34
C PRO A 97 15.41 -17.23 14.60
N ALA A 98 15.81 -17.16 15.87
CA ALA A 98 17.05 -16.48 16.29
C ALA A 98 18.32 -17.00 15.59
N SER A 99 18.36 -18.29 15.23
CA SER A 99 19.46 -18.87 14.47
C SER A 99 19.61 -18.27 13.07
N LYS A 100 18.51 -18.11 12.33
CA LYS A 100 18.50 -17.50 10.99
C LYS A 100 18.82 -16.01 11.06
N GLN A 101 18.27 -15.30 12.05
CA GLN A 101 18.60 -13.89 12.30
C GLN A 101 20.09 -13.69 12.61
N LYS A 102 20.67 -14.58 13.44
CA LYS A 102 22.08 -14.54 13.81
C LYS A 102 22.99 -14.69 12.58
N ILE A 103 22.69 -15.65 11.70
CA ILE A 103 23.48 -15.86 10.48
C ILE A 103 23.41 -14.62 9.60
N PHE A 104 22.19 -14.13 9.32
CA PHE A 104 21.98 -12.94 8.50
C PHE A 104 22.75 -11.72 9.01
N MET A 105 22.63 -11.43 10.31
CA MET A 105 23.30 -10.27 10.91
C MET A 105 24.82 -10.42 10.91
N ASN A 106 25.35 -11.64 11.05
CA ASN A 106 26.80 -11.87 11.07
C ASN A 106 27.33 -11.63 9.67
N THR A 107 26.70 -12.24 8.66
CA THR A 107 27.10 -12.07 7.27
C THR A 107 27.04 -10.60 6.86
N LEU A 108 25.97 -9.89 7.20
CA LEU A 108 25.84 -8.46 6.89
C LEU A 108 26.96 -7.63 7.55
N ILE A 109 27.16 -7.78 8.85
CA ILE A 109 28.19 -7.03 9.58
C ILE A 109 29.59 -7.40 9.10
N ASP A 110 29.85 -8.67 8.78
CA ASP A 110 31.15 -9.12 8.27
C ASP A 110 31.44 -8.51 6.89
N VAL A 111 30.45 -8.40 6.01
CA VAL A 111 30.58 -7.72 4.72
C VAL A 111 30.86 -6.23 4.92
N VAL A 112 30.12 -5.55 5.80
CA VAL A 112 30.34 -4.13 6.11
C VAL A 112 31.74 -3.91 6.69
N CYS A 113 32.17 -4.74 7.65
CA CYS A 113 33.52 -4.73 8.21
C CYS A 113 34.59 -4.93 7.15
N ALA A 114 34.40 -5.87 6.21
CA ALA A 114 35.36 -6.13 5.15
C ALA A 114 35.51 -4.93 4.20
N ILE A 115 34.39 -4.26 3.86
CA ILE A 115 34.40 -3.06 3.02
C ILE A 115 35.04 -1.89 3.77
N ASP A 116 34.67 -1.66 5.03
CA ASP A 116 35.22 -0.57 5.84
C ASP A 116 36.75 -0.72 6.02
N GLN A 117 37.23 -1.95 6.28
CA GLN A 117 38.66 -2.25 6.31
C GLN A 117 39.33 -2.03 4.95
N SER A 118 38.67 -2.37 3.84
CA SER A 118 39.17 -2.11 2.49
C SER A 118 39.34 -0.61 2.22
N GLN A 119 38.35 0.20 2.61
CA GLN A 119 38.37 1.66 2.45
C GLN A 119 39.44 2.31 3.33
N LYS A 120 39.56 1.90 4.60
CA LYS A 120 40.56 2.40 5.55
C LYS A 120 42.00 2.04 5.14
N MET A 121 42.20 0.91 4.45
CA MET A 121 43.53 0.41 4.08
C MET A 121 44.08 0.99 2.76
N GLY A 122 43.29 1.79 2.03
CA GLY A 122 43.68 2.45 0.80
C GLY A 122 43.92 1.49 -0.40
N SER A 123 43.75 2.01 -1.62
CA SER A 123 43.89 1.24 -2.87
C SER A 123 45.20 0.45 -2.98
N GLY A 124 46.30 0.97 -2.43
CA GLY A 124 47.61 0.32 -2.49
C GLY A 124 47.74 -0.98 -1.67
N HIS A 125 46.92 -1.21 -0.64
CA HIS A 125 46.94 -2.49 0.08
C HIS A 125 46.10 -3.56 -0.62
N LEU A 126 45.01 -3.17 -1.29
CA LEU A 126 44.22 -4.09 -2.10
C LEU A 126 45.04 -4.58 -3.30
N GLU A 127 45.77 -3.69 -3.96
CA GLU A 127 46.69 -4.03 -5.03
C GLU A 127 47.80 -4.97 -4.52
N LYS A 128 48.43 -4.68 -3.38
CA LYS A 128 49.40 -5.61 -2.76
C LYS A 128 48.82 -6.97 -2.39
N LYS A 129 47.58 -7.02 -1.88
CA LYS A 129 46.88 -8.29 -1.58
C LYS A 129 46.53 -9.03 -2.86
N PHE A 130 46.06 -8.33 -3.89
CA PHE A 130 45.77 -8.89 -5.20
C PHE A 130 47.05 -9.46 -5.84
N THR A 131 48.14 -8.69 -5.87
CA THR A 131 49.45 -9.16 -6.33
C THR A 131 49.92 -10.36 -5.51
N SER A 132 49.79 -10.32 -4.18
CA SER A 132 50.16 -11.45 -3.31
C SER A 132 49.30 -12.69 -3.58
N ASN A 133 48.01 -12.53 -3.87
CA ASN A 133 47.10 -13.62 -4.20
C ASN A 133 47.40 -14.19 -5.60
N CYS A 134 47.67 -13.33 -6.58
CA CYS A 134 48.13 -13.77 -7.91
C CYS A 134 49.44 -14.54 -7.81
N LEU A 135 50.38 -14.08 -6.98
CA LEU A 135 51.68 -14.73 -6.77
C LEU A 135 51.54 -16.04 -5.98
N LEU A 136 50.55 -16.14 -5.09
CA LEU A 136 50.17 -17.40 -4.43
C LEU A 136 49.56 -18.38 -5.44
N MET A 137 48.62 -17.93 -6.27
CA MET A 137 48.01 -18.76 -7.32
C MET A 137 49.06 -19.22 -8.32
N ASP A 138 49.97 -18.34 -8.71
CA ASP A 138 51.11 -18.65 -9.57
C ASP A 138 52.02 -19.70 -8.93
N LYS A 139 52.33 -19.57 -7.63
CA LYS A 139 53.07 -20.59 -6.87
C LYS A 139 52.34 -21.94 -6.80
N ILE A 140 51.02 -21.93 -6.61
CA ILE A 140 50.21 -23.16 -6.60
C ILE A 140 50.23 -23.79 -8.00
N CYS A 141 50.04 -23.00 -9.05
CA CYS A 141 50.11 -23.40 -10.46
C CYS A 141 51.45 -24.02 -10.85
N HIS A 142 52.55 -23.50 -10.29
CA HIS A 142 53.91 -23.97 -10.54
C HIS A 142 54.38 -25.06 -9.56
N GLN A 143 53.55 -25.49 -8.62
CA GLN A 143 53.87 -26.67 -7.81
C GLN A 143 53.76 -27.92 -8.69
N GLU A 144 54.85 -28.69 -8.76
CA GLU A 144 55.00 -29.91 -9.58
C GLU A 144 53.97 -31.02 -9.25
N ASN A 145 53.18 -30.85 -8.19
CA ASN A 145 52.18 -31.80 -7.69
C ASN A 145 50.74 -31.28 -7.76
N LEU A 146 50.42 -30.26 -8.56
CA LEU A 146 49.03 -29.83 -8.73
C LEU A 146 48.14 -30.94 -9.28
N GLN A 147 48.68 -31.78 -10.16
CA GLN A 147 48.01 -33.00 -10.59
C GLN A 147 47.75 -33.93 -9.39
N GLN A 148 48.68 -34.05 -8.43
CA GLN A 148 48.46 -34.85 -7.22
C GLN A 148 47.38 -34.29 -6.28
N VAL A 149 47.18 -32.97 -6.22
CA VAL A 149 46.07 -32.34 -5.47
C VAL A 149 44.71 -32.75 -6.06
N PHE A 150 44.64 -32.98 -7.37
CA PHE A 150 43.45 -33.52 -8.05
C PHE A 150 43.45 -35.05 -8.17
N LEU A 151 44.57 -35.73 -7.90
CA LEU A 151 44.70 -37.21 -7.87
C LEU A 151 44.54 -37.80 -6.47
N THR A 152 44.52 -36.99 -5.41
CA THR A 152 43.88 -37.47 -4.18
C THR A 152 42.46 -37.83 -4.57
N ASN A 153 42.08 -39.10 -4.39
CA ASN A 153 40.70 -39.57 -4.49
C ASN A 153 39.86 -38.84 -3.43
N ILE A 154 39.61 -37.55 -3.66
CA ILE A 154 38.66 -36.76 -2.90
C ILE A 154 37.33 -37.34 -3.34
N ASN A 155 36.82 -38.24 -2.52
CA ASN A 155 35.44 -38.68 -2.63
C ASN A 155 34.59 -37.44 -2.34
N LEU A 156 34.23 -36.71 -3.40
CA LEU A 156 33.32 -35.56 -3.36
C LEU A 156 31.89 -35.99 -2.99
N PHE A 157 31.66 -37.30 -2.94
CA PHE A 157 30.44 -37.88 -2.42
C PHE A 157 30.36 -37.70 -0.90
N PRO A 158 29.25 -37.18 -0.36
CA PRO A 158 28.93 -37.25 1.06
C PRO A 158 29.13 -38.68 1.57
N TYR A 159 29.56 -38.82 2.83
CA TYR A 159 29.82 -40.12 3.46
C TYR A 159 28.65 -41.11 3.27
N ASP A 160 27.42 -40.58 3.24
CA ASP A 160 26.18 -41.31 3.00
C ASP A 160 26.13 -42.07 1.67
N LEU A 161 26.77 -41.57 0.61
CA LEU A 161 26.83 -42.22 -0.71
C LEU A 161 28.00 -43.22 -0.82
N THR A 162 29.05 -43.06 -0.01
CA THR A 162 30.23 -43.95 -0.06
C THR A 162 29.94 -45.36 0.46
N ASN A 163 28.95 -45.51 1.33
CA ASN A 163 28.51 -46.81 1.85
C ASN A 163 27.60 -47.57 0.86
N ILE A 164 26.94 -46.84 -0.05
CA ILE A 164 26.11 -47.44 -1.10
C ILE A 164 26.99 -48.12 -2.15
N THR A 165 28.12 -47.50 -2.51
CA THR A 165 29.05 -48.07 -3.50
C THR A 165 29.94 -49.18 -2.93
N ARG A 166 30.32 -49.13 -1.64
CA ARG A 166 31.13 -50.20 -1.01
C ARG A 166 30.37 -51.49 -0.75
N GLY A 167 29.04 -51.44 -0.66
CA GLY A 167 28.19 -52.63 -0.61
C GLY A 167 28.07 -53.36 -1.96
N SER A 168 28.58 -52.78 -3.05
CA SER A 168 28.40 -53.27 -4.42
C SER A 168 29.69 -53.83 -5.03
N GLU A 169 30.58 -54.41 -4.24
CA GLU A 169 31.69 -55.23 -4.79
C GLU A 169 31.28 -56.69 -5.07
N SER A 170 30.02 -57.07 -4.81
CA SER A 170 29.48 -58.41 -5.12
C SER A 170 28.29 -58.42 -6.09
N ALA A 171 27.96 -57.32 -6.74
CA ALA A 171 26.96 -57.30 -7.79
C ALA A 171 27.65 -57.05 -9.13
N SER A 172 27.79 -58.13 -9.90
CA SER A 172 28.03 -58.08 -11.34
C SER A 172 27.24 -56.91 -11.95
N VAL A 173 27.95 -55.89 -12.44
CA VAL A 173 27.39 -54.90 -13.36
C VAL A 173 27.03 -55.67 -14.61
N THR A 174 25.81 -56.17 -14.64
CA THR A 174 25.26 -56.95 -15.74
C THR A 174 25.32 -56.12 -17.02
N GLU A 175 25.80 -56.71 -18.12
CA GLU A 175 25.94 -56.11 -19.46
C GLU A 175 24.69 -55.35 -19.98
N LYS A 176 23.53 -55.51 -19.33
CA LYS A 176 22.32 -54.72 -19.56
C LYS A 176 22.49 -53.23 -19.27
N ASP A 177 23.16 -52.85 -18.17
CA ASP A 177 23.30 -51.44 -17.78
C ASP A 177 24.17 -50.64 -18.78
N TYR A 178 25.21 -51.27 -19.34
CA TYR A 178 26.05 -50.61 -20.34
C TYR A 178 25.33 -50.43 -21.67
N LYS A 179 24.50 -51.40 -22.06
CA LYS A 179 23.72 -51.33 -23.29
C LYS A 179 22.60 -50.29 -23.20
N ASP A 180 21.90 -50.24 -22.07
CA ASP A 180 20.86 -49.22 -21.81
C ASP A 180 21.47 -47.81 -21.75
N LEU A 181 22.68 -47.66 -21.20
CA LEU A 181 23.41 -46.39 -21.19
C LEU A 181 23.85 -45.97 -22.60
N LEU A 182 24.32 -46.91 -23.42
CA LEU A 182 24.73 -46.64 -24.81
C LEU A 182 23.52 -46.29 -25.69
N ASP A 183 22.40 -46.97 -25.50
CA ASP A 183 21.14 -46.69 -26.19
C ASP A 183 20.58 -45.31 -25.77
N SER A 184 20.71 -44.95 -24.49
CA SER A 184 20.36 -43.61 -23.98
C SER A 184 21.26 -42.52 -24.54
N ALA A 185 22.58 -42.77 -24.63
CA ALA A 185 23.53 -41.84 -25.21
C ALA A 185 23.28 -41.64 -26.71
N SER A 186 22.97 -42.71 -27.45
CA SER A 186 22.57 -42.64 -28.86
C SER A 186 21.27 -41.85 -29.03
N SER A 187 20.27 -42.10 -28.18
CA SER A 187 19.00 -41.37 -28.21
C SER A 187 19.19 -39.87 -27.96
N ILE A 188 20.08 -39.49 -27.03
CA ILE A 188 20.40 -38.08 -26.78
C ILE A 188 21.12 -37.45 -27.97
N ALA A 189 22.03 -38.18 -28.62
CA ALA A 189 22.71 -37.70 -29.83
C ALA A 189 21.70 -37.45 -30.97
N ASP A 190 20.76 -38.37 -31.18
CA ASP A 190 19.69 -38.23 -32.17
C ASP A 190 18.78 -37.04 -31.86
N GLN A 191 18.38 -36.88 -30.59
CA GLN A 191 17.60 -35.73 -30.15
C GLN A 191 18.35 -34.41 -30.34
N LEU A 192 19.66 -34.38 -30.14
CA LEU A 192 20.47 -33.17 -30.33
C LEU A 192 20.52 -32.76 -31.80
N VAL A 193 20.66 -33.74 -32.71
CA VAL A 193 20.56 -33.51 -34.15
C VAL A 193 19.17 -32.99 -34.52
N GLU A 194 18.11 -33.60 -34.00
CA GLU A 194 16.74 -33.14 -34.24
C GLU A 194 16.53 -31.70 -33.77
N ARG A 195 16.97 -31.35 -32.55
CA ARG A 195 16.86 -29.98 -32.02
C ARG A 195 17.70 -28.99 -32.80
N GLN A 196 18.88 -29.39 -33.27
CA GLN A 196 19.73 -28.54 -34.09
C GLN A 196 19.07 -28.23 -35.45
N ASN A 197 18.40 -29.22 -36.05
CA ASN A 197 17.63 -29.03 -37.27
C ASN A 197 16.40 -28.14 -37.02
N GLN A 198 15.67 -28.33 -35.93
CA GLN A 198 14.57 -27.44 -35.53
C GLN A 198 15.04 -26.00 -35.35
N LEU A 199 16.23 -25.79 -34.77
CA LEU A 199 16.82 -24.46 -34.62
C LEU A 199 17.22 -23.86 -35.97
N ALA A 200 17.80 -24.64 -36.86
CA ALA A 200 18.12 -24.22 -38.22
C ALA A 200 16.88 -23.83 -39.02
N ASP A 201 15.80 -24.60 -38.91
CA ASP A 201 14.50 -24.31 -39.52
C ASP A 201 13.86 -23.06 -38.93
N LEU A 202 13.93 -22.88 -37.60
CA LEU A 202 13.46 -21.67 -36.93
C LEU A 202 14.26 -20.44 -37.38
N LYS A 203 15.58 -20.58 -37.51
CA LYS A 203 16.48 -19.52 -37.98
C LYS A 203 16.27 -19.18 -39.45
N SER A 204 15.90 -20.16 -40.27
CA SER A 204 15.50 -19.94 -41.67
C SER A 204 14.11 -19.31 -41.79
N SER A 205 13.20 -19.65 -40.88
CA SER A 205 11.84 -19.09 -40.82
C SER A 205 11.84 -17.68 -40.24
N TYR A 206 12.78 -17.39 -39.35
CA TYR A 206 12.96 -16.08 -38.75
C TYR A 206 13.93 -15.25 -39.60
N SER A 207 13.38 -14.54 -40.59
CA SER A 207 14.11 -13.43 -41.20
C SER A 207 14.36 -12.37 -40.12
N PRO A 208 15.61 -11.99 -39.80
CA PRO A 208 15.87 -10.87 -38.93
C PRO A 208 15.17 -9.66 -39.56
N CYS A 209 14.08 -9.20 -38.96
CA CYS A 209 13.52 -7.91 -39.30
C CYS A 209 14.61 -6.90 -38.99
N GLU A 210 15.33 -6.42 -40.00
CA GLU A 210 16.08 -5.19 -39.89
C GLU A 210 15.05 -4.10 -39.57
N TYR A 211 14.89 -3.88 -38.27
CA TYR A 211 14.02 -2.86 -37.75
C TYR A 211 14.58 -1.52 -38.22
N ASP A 212 13.94 -0.93 -39.22
CA ASP A 212 14.29 0.41 -39.71
C ASP A 212 14.10 1.41 -38.56
N MET A 213 15.20 1.71 -37.88
CA MET A 213 15.24 2.60 -36.74
C MET A 213 14.70 3.99 -37.10
N ASN A 214 14.65 4.36 -38.38
CA ASN A 214 14.06 5.62 -38.84
C ASN A 214 12.52 5.61 -38.75
N LYS A 215 11.88 4.44 -38.86
CA LYS A 215 10.43 4.28 -38.69
C LYS A 215 10.03 4.07 -37.22
N ILE A 216 10.86 3.41 -36.43
CA ILE A 216 10.56 3.13 -35.01
C ILE A 216 10.80 4.35 -34.12
N ARG A 217 11.86 5.12 -34.39
CA ARG A 217 12.20 6.32 -33.60
C ARG A 217 11.04 7.34 -33.48
N PRO A 218 10.28 7.70 -34.53
CA PRO A 218 9.15 8.62 -34.37
C PRO A 218 8.01 8.02 -33.56
N ILE A 219 7.77 6.70 -33.66
CA ILE A 219 6.76 5.99 -32.86
C ILE A 219 7.14 6.03 -31.38
N LEU A 220 8.40 5.71 -31.06
CA LEU A 220 8.90 5.74 -29.68
C LEU A 220 8.87 7.15 -29.09
N ARG A 221 9.20 8.18 -29.89
CA ARG A 221 9.07 9.59 -29.48
C ARG A 221 7.63 9.98 -29.22
N ARG A 222 6.69 9.55 -30.07
CA ARG A 222 5.26 9.81 -29.88
C ARG A 222 4.74 9.13 -28.61
N LEU A 223 5.12 7.88 -28.38
CA LEU A 223 4.77 7.13 -27.17
C LEU A 223 5.33 7.81 -25.91
N LYS A 224 6.60 8.24 -25.95
CA LYS A 224 7.22 8.97 -24.85
C LYS A 224 6.48 10.29 -24.57
N LEU A 225 6.10 11.02 -25.62
CA LEU A 225 5.34 12.26 -25.49
C LEU A 225 3.95 12.00 -24.89
N THR A 226 3.22 10.99 -25.35
CA THR A 226 1.91 10.65 -24.81
C THR A 226 1.99 10.22 -23.35
N LEU A 227 3.00 9.44 -22.98
CA LEU A 227 3.20 9.00 -21.60
C LEU A 227 3.55 10.19 -20.68
N SER A 228 4.40 11.10 -21.15
CA SER A 228 4.73 12.33 -20.42
C SER A 228 3.50 13.23 -20.24
N THR A 229 2.67 13.34 -21.28
CA THR A 229 1.42 14.13 -21.22
C THR A 229 0.45 13.51 -20.22
N LEU A 230 0.28 12.19 -20.23
CA LEU A 230 -0.54 11.47 -19.26
C LEU A 230 -0.05 11.69 -17.83
N ALA A 231 1.26 11.58 -17.60
CA ALA A 231 1.85 11.83 -16.29
C ALA A 231 1.57 13.26 -15.79
N GLN A 232 1.65 14.25 -16.67
CA GLN A 232 1.34 15.63 -16.33
C GLN A 232 -0.14 15.85 -16.01
N ILE A 233 -1.05 15.21 -16.75
CA ILE A 233 -2.49 15.25 -16.46
C ILE A 233 -2.77 14.60 -15.11
N MET A 234 -2.17 13.44 -14.82
CA MET A 234 -2.31 12.79 -13.51
C MET A 234 -1.78 13.65 -12.37
N ALA A 235 -0.63 14.28 -12.54
CA ALA A 235 -0.08 15.20 -11.53
C ALA A 235 -1.00 16.41 -11.31
N GLY A 236 -1.55 17.00 -12.38
CA GLY A 236 -2.52 18.08 -12.30
C GLY A 236 -3.82 17.66 -11.61
N PHE A 237 -4.33 16.46 -11.92
CA PHE A 237 -5.49 15.89 -11.25
C PHE A 237 -5.23 15.65 -9.77
N SER A 238 -4.10 15.04 -9.40
CA SER A 238 -3.74 14.82 -8.00
C SER A 238 -3.64 16.13 -7.23
N HIS A 239 -3.06 17.17 -7.84
CA HIS A 239 -2.99 18.50 -7.23
C HIS A 239 -4.39 19.08 -6.99
N CYS A 240 -5.23 19.15 -8.02
CA CYS A 240 -6.61 19.64 -7.91
C CYS A 240 -7.44 18.81 -6.91
N TYR A 241 -7.24 17.49 -6.87
CA TYR A 241 -7.89 16.62 -5.90
C TYR A 241 -7.52 17.02 -4.47
N GLU A 242 -6.23 17.16 -4.18
CA GLU A 242 -5.73 17.50 -2.85
C GLU A 242 -6.10 18.92 -2.41
N THR A 243 -6.06 19.90 -3.32
CA THR A 243 -6.32 21.31 -2.99
C THR A 243 -7.80 21.67 -2.95
N GLU A 244 -8.60 21.16 -3.89
CA GLU A 244 -9.96 21.64 -4.12
C GLU A 244 -11.04 20.62 -3.79
N ILE A 245 -10.82 19.34 -4.10
CA ILE A 245 -11.89 18.33 -4.06
C ILE A 245 -11.94 17.58 -2.72
N LYS A 246 -10.77 17.27 -2.15
CA LYS A 246 -10.62 16.45 -0.94
C LYS A 246 -11.39 17.01 0.25
N THR A 247 -11.42 18.33 0.39
CA THR A 247 -12.18 19.02 1.45
C THR A 247 -13.69 18.80 1.37
N TRP A 248 -14.23 18.56 0.16
CA TRP A 248 -15.64 18.25 -0.03
C TRP A 248 -15.92 16.76 0.16
N CYS A 249 -15.01 15.89 -0.30
CA CYS A 249 -15.16 14.45 -0.16
C CYS A 249 -15.08 13.95 1.29
N GLN A 250 -14.37 14.68 2.17
CA GLN A 250 -14.22 14.32 3.58
C GLN A 250 -15.23 15.02 4.51
N LYS A 251 -16.16 15.82 3.97
CA LYS A 251 -17.12 16.55 4.78
C LYS A 251 -18.18 15.57 5.33
N PRO A 252 -18.47 15.57 6.64
CA PRO A 252 -19.51 14.71 7.19
C PRO A 252 -20.86 15.07 6.56
N SER A 253 -21.73 14.06 6.39
CA SER A 253 -23.05 14.22 5.79
C SER A 253 -23.77 15.45 6.36
N PRO A 254 -24.37 16.31 5.51
CA PRO A 254 -25.03 17.52 5.98
C PRO A 254 -26.10 17.14 7.00
N ARG A 255 -25.99 17.70 8.20
CA ARG A 255 -27.01 17.52 9.24
C ARG A 255 -28.25 18.29 8.79
N LEU A 256 -29.32 17.56 8.52
CA LEU A 256 -30.62 18.17 8.21
C LEU A 256 -31.04 19.04 9.40
N SER A 257 -31.17 20.34 9.18
CA SER A 257 -31.64 21.27 10.19
C SER A 257 -33.10 20.98 10.53
N ALA A 258 -33.46 21.10 11.82
CA ALA A 258 -34.84 20.95 12.29
C ALA A 258 -35.81 21.99 11.69
N LEU A 259 -35.30 22.96 10.92
CA LEU A 259 -36.08 23.96 10.19
C LEU A 259 -37.20 23.32 9.34
N GLY A 260 -36.96 22.19 8.68
CA GLY A 260 -38.00 21.50 7.90
C GLY A 260 -39.19 21.05 8.75
N LEU A 261 -38.95 20.61 9.99
CA LEU A 261 -40.00 20.23 10.94
C LEU A 261 -40.74 21.47 11.46
N VAL A 262 -40.04 22.57 11.68
CA VAL A 262 -40.63 23.86 12.10
C VAL A 262 -41.52 24.41 11.00
N VAL A 263 -41.04 24.46 9.75
CA VAL A 263 -41.81 24.94 8.58
C VAL A 263 -43.05 24.08 8.36
N LYS A 264 -42.93 22.75 8.44
CA LYS A 264 -44.09 21.85 8.34
C LYS A 264 -45.12 22.08 9.45
N ARG A 265 -44.66 22.37 10.68
CA ARG A 265 -45.55 22.71 11.80
C ARG A 265 -46.27 24.03 11.55
N VAL A 266 -45.56 25.05 11.09
CA VAL A 266 -46.15 26.37 10.76
C VAL A 266 -47.18 26.24 9.65
N ASP A 267 -46.87 25.50 8.58
CA ASP A 267 -47.79 25.21 7.47
C ASP A 267 -49.07 24.50 7.96
N SER A 268 -48.91 23.48 8.82
CA SER A 268 -50.07 22.79 9.41
C SER A 268 -50.94 23.70 10.28
N LEU A 269 -50.31 24.62 11.04
CA LEU A 269 -51.04 25.59 11.85
C LEU A 269 -51.80 26.59 10.98
N LEU A 270 -51.16 27.06 9.90
CA LEU A 270 -51.77 27.99 8.96
C LEU A 270 -52.97 27.35 8.24
N ALA A 271 -52.84 26.08 7.84
CA ALA A 271 -53.92 25.31 7.24
C ALA A 271 -55.11 25.16 8.21
N HIS A 272 -54.85 24.81 9.48
CA HIS A 272 -55.89 24.74 10.51
C HIS A 272 -56.57 26.09 10.76
N PHE A 273 -55.79 27.17 10.79
CA PHE A 273 -56.33 28.51 10.96
C PHE A 273 -57.22 28.92 9.78
N SER A 274 -56.78 28.66 8.55
CA SER A 274 -57.57 28.90 7.34
C SER A 274 -58.87 28.11 7.34
N GLN A 275 -58.83 26.82 7.72
CA GLN A 275 -60.03 25.99 7.83
C GLN A 275 -61.01 26.55 8.88
N THR A 276 -60.50 27.04 10.00
CA THR A 276 -61.31 27.65 11.06
C THR A 276 -61.98 28.94 10.57
N LEU A 277 -61.23 29.80 9.87
CA LEU A 277 -61.77 31.01 9.24
C LEU A 277 -62.85 30.69 8.22
N GLN A 278 -62.66 29.65 7.41
CA GLN A 278 -63.67 29.20 6.45
C GLN A 278 -64.93 28.66 7.16
N GLY A 279 -64.75 27.96 8.29
CA GLY A 279 -65.85 27.55 9.15
C GLY A 279 -66.64 28.75 9.70
N ILE A 280 -65.94 29.77 10.20
CA ILE A 280 -66.57 31.02 10.68
C ILE A 280 -67.29 31.75 9.55
N ALA A 281 -66.68 31.84 8.36
CA ALA A 281 -67.31 32.45 7.18
C ALA A 281 -68.57 31.69 6.76
N THR A 282 -68.56 30.35 6.86
CA THR A 282 -69.73 29.51 6.59
C THR A 282 -70.83 29.73 7.63
N ILE A 283 -70.47 29.82 8.92
CA ILE A 283 -71.43 30.14 10.00
C ILE A 283 -72.04 31.53 9.76
N LYS A 284 -71.22 32.53 9.44
CA LYS A 284 -71.67 33.88 9.12
C LYS A 284 -72.64 33.86 7.93
N GLY A 285 -72.29 33.19 6.84
CA GLY A 285 -73.15 33.06 5.67
C GLY A 285 -74.46 32.32 5.97
N SER A 286 -74.42 31.28 6.81
CA SER A 286 -75.62 30.59 7.28
C SER A 286 -76.48 31.48 8.17
N TYR A 287 -75.87 32.31 9.02
CA TYR A 287 -76.59 33.28 9.85
C TYR A 287 -77.21 34.40 9.03
N GLU A 288 -76.49 34.95 8.06
CA GLU A 288 -77.03 35.96 7.13
C GLU A 288 -78.18 35.39 6.29
N LYS A 289 -78.07 34.13 5.83
CA LYS A 289 -79.19 33.43 5.19
C LYS A 289 -80.37 33.23 6.12
N LEU A 290 -80.15 32.73 7.33
CA LEU A 290 -81.21 32.52 8.30
C LEU A 290 -81.87 33.84 8.72
N GLY A 291 -81.10 34.93 8.87
CA GLY A 291 -81.60 36.26 9.15
C GLY A 291 -82.41 36.84 7.99
N ASN A 292 -81.98 36.62 6.76
CA ASN A 292 -82.74 37.00 5.57
C ASN A 292 -84.00 36.14 5.41
N ASP A 293 -83.95 34.84 5.68
CA ASP A 293 -85.12 33.94 5.69
C ASP A 293 -86.11 34.32 6.80
N PHE A 294 -85.62 34.79 7.96
CA PHE A 294 -86.47 35.32 9.03
C PHE A 294 -87.10 36.64 8.62
N MET A 295 -86.35 37.54 7.97
CA MET A 295 -86.86 38.83 7.47
C MET A 295 -87.89 38.64 6.35
N THR A 296 -87.67 37.70 5.43
CA THR A 296 -88.65 37.37 4.37
C THR A 296 -89.88 36.64 4.92
N GLN A 297 -89.74 35.81 5.97
CA GLN A 297 -90.90 35.23 6.68
C GLN A 297 -91.64 36.26 7.55
N THR A 298 -90.97 37.28 8.08
CA THR A 298 -91.65 38.36 8.83
C THR A 298 -92.36 39.38 7.96
N ASP A 299 -91.98 39.54 6.67
CA ASP A 299 -92.77 40.33 5.71
C ASP A 299 -94.07 39.61 5.28
N GLU A 300 -94.16 38.29 5.47
CA GLU A 300 -95.39 37.50 5.21
C GLU A 300 -96.20 37.17 6.49
N ALA A 301 -95.73 37.50 7.69
CA ALA A 301 -96.43 37.20 8.93
C ALA A 301 -96.35 38.35 9.96
N LEU A 302 -97.26 39.32 9.81
CA LEU A 302 -97.69 40.16 10.92
C LEU A 302 -98.52 39.30 11.91
N SER A 303 -97.96 38.95 13.07
CA SER A 303 -98.68 39.01 14.36
C SER A 303 -97.77 38.85 15.60
N GLU A 304 -97.57 39.96 16.29
CA GLU A 304 -97.61 40.19 17.76
C GLU A 304 -96.77 39.44 18.83
N GLU A 305 -95.78 38.57 18.57
CA GLU A 305 -95.09 37.92 19.73
C GLU A 305 -93.54 37.95 19.79
N GLN A 306 -92.86 38.97 19.22
CA GLN A 306 -91.39 38.95 19.12
C GLN A 306 -90.67 40.22 19.64
N ILE A 307 -91.22 40.94 20.61
CA ILE A 307 -90.53 42.11 21.23
C ILE A 307 -89.40 41.68 22.19
N ALA A 308 -89.38 40.41 22.66
CA ALA A 308 -88.33 39.89 23.54
C ALA A 308 -87.08 39.40 22.78
N THR A 309 -87.23 38.87 21.57
CA THR A 309 -86.16 38.31 20.73
C THR A 309 -85.35 39.37 20.01
N VAL A 310 -85.95 40.52 19.68
CA VAL A 310 -85.21 41.65 19.07
C VAL A 310 -84.19 42.25 20.05
N LYS A 311 -84.51 42.29 21.35
CA LYS A 311 -83.57 42.80 22.39
C LYS A 311 -82.39 41.87 22.63
N THR A 312 -82.57 40.55 22.51
CA THR A 312 -81.47 39.59 22.63
C THR A 312 -80.58 39.59 21.38
N LEU A 313 -81.16 39.79 20.19
CA LEU A 313 -80.41 39.98 18.94
C LEU A 313 -79.56 41.26 18.95
N ASP A 314 -80.06 42.36 19.53
CA ASP A 314 -79.28 43.60 19.68
C ASP A 314 -78.06 43.43 20.61
N GLY A 315 -78.20 42.60 21.66
CA GLY A 315 -77.11 42.24 22.55
C GLY A 315 -76.00 41.46 21.82
N VAL A 316 -76.39 40.50 20.98
CA VAL A 316 -75.46 39.69 20.17
C VAL A 316 -74.82 40.53 19.06
N ARG A 317 -75.56 41.47 18.46
CA ARG A 317 -75.00 42.37 17.45
C ARG A 317 -73.91 43.27 18.04
N ARG A 318 -74.09 43.77 19.27
CA ARG A 318 -73.06 44.54 19.96
C ARG A 318 -71.81 43.73 20.28
N SER A 319 -71.95 42.46 20.68
CA SER A 319 -70.79 41.62 20.95
C SER A 319 -70.02 41.23 19.69
N VAL A 320 -70.69 41.05 18.55
CA VAL A 320 -70.03 40.88 17.24
C VAL A 320 -69.25 42.14 16.86
N ASP A 321 -69.82 43.32 17.06
CA ASP A 321 -69.20 44.62 16.75
C ASP A 321 -67.95 44.89 17.62
N ILE A 322 -67.97 44.45 18.88
CA ILE A 322 -66.80 44.50 19.79
C ILE A 322 -65.71 43.52 19.34
N LEU A 323 -66.10 42.33 18.87
CA LEU A 323 -65.16 41.34 18.35
C LEU A 323 -64.47 41.84 17.08
N GLU A 324 -65.22 42.46 16.17
CA GLU A 324 -64.70 43.04 14.93
C GLU A 324 -63.71 44.18 15.19
N LYS A 325 -64.02 45.05 16.17
CA LYS A 325 -63.08 46.10 16.63
C LYS A 325 -61.83 45.51 17.30
N SER A 326 -61.95 44.38 18.00
CA SER A 326 -60.81 43.73 18.66
C SER A 326 -59.90 43.02 17.67
N VAL A 327 -60.46 42.37 16.66
CA VAL A 327 -59.72 41.77 15.54
C VAL A 327 -59.01 42.85 14.71
N SER A 328 -59.68 43.98 14.46
CA SER A 328 -59.07 45.10 13.73
C SER A 328 -57.88 45.71 14.46
N ARG A 329 -57.91 45.77 15.81
CA ARG A 329 -56.78 46.24 16.63
C ARG A 329 -55.60 45.28 16.66
N LEU A 330 -55.85 43.97 16.56
CA LEU A 330 -54.82 42.94 16.48
C LEU A 330 -54.12 42.89 15.10
N LEU A 331 -54.78 43.38 14.05
CA LEU A 331 -54.21 43.47 12.70
C LEU A 331 -53.47 44.80 12.44
N SER A 332 -53.64 45.80 13.31
CA SER A 332 -52.98 47.11 13.22
C SER A 332 -51.75 47.29 14.12
N ASN A 333 -51.35 46.25 14.85
CA ASN A 333 -50.11 46.15 15.63
C ASN A 333 -49.25 45.02 15.09
#